data_AF-A0A6P0XR67-F1
#
_entry.id   AF-A0A6P0XR67-F1
#
_cell.length_a   1.000
_cell.length_b   1.000
_cell.length_c   1.000
_cell.angle_alpha   90.00
_cell.angle_beta   90.00
_cell.angle_gamma   90.00
#
_symmetry.space_group_name_H-M   'P 1'
#
loop_
_entity.id
_entity.type
_entity.pdbx_description
1 polymer ?
#
loop_
_entity_poly.entity_id
_entity_poly.type
_entity_poly.pdbx_seq_one_letter_code
_entity_poly.pdbx_strand_id
1 'polypeptide(L)'
;MSNDSWTREKLADFVPDEVTIHVDLGFQGLQKEFVNIKIPTEKPKGKELTEQEKQLNREKSSVRVKCEHNILGFKRYNAAKALYRNHIKGLDDRL
;
A
#
# COMPACT_ATOMS: atom_id res chain seq x y z
N MET A 1 -19.89 -3.81 -28.01
CA MET A 1 -19.73 -2.48 -27.35
C MET A 1 -19.71 -2.74 -25.84
N SER A 2 -18.87 -2.01 -25.10
CA SER A 2 -18.00 -2.52 -24.02
C SER A 2 -18.66 -3.34 -22.91
N ASN A 3 -18.00 -4.47 -22.61
CA ASN A 3 -18.27 -5.33 -21.46
C ASN A 3 -17.35 -4.87 -20.32
N ASP A 4 -17.63 -3.70 -19.76
CA ASP A 4 -16.88 -3.18 -18.61
C ASP A 4 -17.36 -3.90 -17.33
N SER A 5 -16.91 -5.14 -17.19
CA SER A 5 -16.93 -5.82 -15.90
C SER A 5 -15.97 -5.06 -14.99
N TRP A 6 -16.52 -4.39 -13.97
CA TRP A 6 -15.77 -3.92 -12.81
C TRP A 6 -15.25 -5.14 -12.02
N THR A 7 -14.31 -5.88 -12.59
CA THR A 7 -13.51 -6.87 -11.86
C THR A 7 -12.63 -6.07 -10.91
N ARG A 8 -12.95 -6.20 -9.62
CA ARG A 8 -12.10 -5.74 -8.52
C ARG A 8 -10.67 -6.20 -8.80
N GLU A 9 -9.72 -5.30 -8.57
CA GLU A 9 -8.26 -5.52 -8.63
C GLU A 9 -7.60 -5.35 -10.01
N LYS A 10 -7.50 -4.10 -10.47
CA LYS A 10 -6.48 -3.67 -11.47
C LYS A 10 -5.73 -2.41 -11.02
N LEU A 11 -5.60 -2.17 -9.72
CA LEU A 11 -4.88 -0.98 -9.23
C LEU A 11 -3.38 -1.08 -9.50
N ALA A 12 -2.81 -2.29 -9.40
CA ALA A 12 -1.39 -2.51 -9.66
C ALA A 12 -1.04 -2.36 -11.15
N ASP A 13 -1.96 -2.65 -12.08
CA ASP A 13 -1.77 -2.44 -13.53
C ASP A 13 -1.47 -0.98 -13.92
N PHE A 14 -1.88 -0.01 -13.09
CA PHE A 14 -1.65 1.42 -13.33
C PHE A 14 -0.41 1.96 -12.62
N VAL A 15 0.30 1.13 -11.86
CA VAL A 15 1.54 1.54 -11.18
C VAL A 15 2.70 1.24 -12.13
N PRO A 16 3.53 2.23 -12.49
CA PRO A 16 4.70 1.99 -13.32
C PRO A 16 5.65 0.95 -12.70
N ASP A 17 6.28 0.13 -13.54
CA ASP A 17 7.15 -0.97 -13.09
C ASP A 17 8.35 -0.48 -12.26
N GLU A 18 8.75 0.79 -12.42
CA GLU A 18 9.84 1.39 -11.66
C GLU A 18 9.43 1.72 -10.21
N VAL A 19 8.13 1.84 -9.95
CA VAL A 19 7.60 2.18 -8.63
C VAL A 19 7.41 0.92 -7.81
N THR A 20 8.16 0.79 -6.73
CA THR A 20 8.04 -0.36 -5.83
C THR A 20 6.70 -0.37 -5.10
N ILE A 21 5.99 -1.50 -5.16
CA ILE A 21 4.74 -1.73 -4.44
C ILE A 21 5.03 -2.57 -3.19
N HIS A 22 4.83 -1.98 -2.01
CA HIS A 22 4.97 -2.71 -0.74
C HIS A 22 3.63 -3.30 -0.31
N VAL A 23 3.58 -4.62 -0.12
CA VAL A 23 2.37 -5.33 0.36
C VAL A 23 2.64 -6.18 1.60
N ASP A 24 1.64 -6.41 2.43
CA ASP A 24 1.79 -7.25 3.63
C ASP A 24 1.90 -8.74 3.30
N LEU A 25 2.30 -9.55 4.29
CA LEU A 25 2.50 -10.99 4.11
C LEU A 25 1.23 -11.73 3.65
N GLY A 26 0.04 -11.23 4.02
CA GLY A 26 -1.24 -11.80 3.61
C GLY A 26 -1.51 -11.72 2.10
N PHE A 27 -0.70 -10.98 1.34
CA PHE A 27 -0.79 -10.85 -0.12
C PHE A 27 0.18 -11.78 -0.85
N GLN A 28 0.62 -12.87 -0.23
CA GLN A 28 1.37 -13.92 -0.91
C GLN A 28 0.62 -14.40 -2.16
N GLY A 29 1.29 -14.36 -3.31
CA GLY A 29 0.72 -14.68 -4.62
C GLY A 29 0.91 -13.55 -5.62
N LEU A 30 0.81 -12.29 -5.18
CA LEU A 30 0.91 -11.11 -6.05
C LEU A 30 2.26 -10.99 -6.77
N GLN A 31 3.33 -11.53 -6.19
CA GLN A 31 4.64 -11.56 -6.83
C GLN A 31 4.69 -12.40 -8.12
N LYS A 32 3.66 -13.21 -8.39
CA LYS A 32 3.51 -13.96 -9.65
C LYS A 32 2.83 -13.13 -10.74
N GLU A 33 2.11 -12.08 -10.36
CA GLU A 33 1.30 -11.24 -11.24
C GLU A 33 2.01 -9.92 -11.58
N PHE A 34 2.83 -9.40 -10.66
CA PHE A 34 3.48 -8.09 -10.80
C PHE A 34 4.98 -8.16 -10.49
N VAL A 35 5.78 -7.40 -11.24
CA VAL A 35 7.26 -7.44 -11.18
C VAL A 35 7.87 -6.58 -10.07
N ASN A 36 7.14 -5.57 -9.61
CA ASN A 36 7.62 -4.52 -8.68
C ASN A 36 7.12 -4.70 -7.23
N ILE A 37 6.62 -5.89 -6.89
CA ILE A 37 6.08 -6.20 -5.56
C ILE A 37 7.19 -6.56 -4.56
N LYS A 38 7.16 -5.93 -3.39
CA LYS A 38 7.97 -6.31 -2.21
C LYS A 38 7.11 -6.85 -1.09
N ILE A 39 7.20 -8.15 -0.83
CA ILE A 39 6.57 -8.87 0.30
C ILE A 39 7.65 -9.14 1.37
N PRO A 40 7.35 -9.04 2.68
CA PRO A 40 8.33 -9.40 3.69
C PRO A 40 8.57 -10.92 3.70
N THR A 41 9.79 -11.33 4.02
CA THR A 41 10.13 -12.75 4.12
C THR A 41 9.62 -13.29 5.44
N GLU A 42 8.78 -14.34 5.38
CA GLU A 42 8.35 -15.09 6.56
C GLU A 42 9.50 -15.95 7.11
N LYS A 43 9.59 -16.06 8.43
CA LYS A 43 10.56 -16.95 9.06
C LYS A 43 10.23 -18.42 8.73
N PRO A 44 11.15 -19.18 8.11
CA PRO A 44 10.93 -20.59 7.83
C PRO A 44 10.78 -21.42 9.11
N LYS A 45 9.91 -22.44 9.09
CA LYS A 45 9.71 -23.33 10.25
C LYS A 45 11.02 -24.00 10.67
N GLY A 46 11.38 -23.86 11.94
CA GLY A 46 12.58 -24.49 12.52
C GLY A 46 13.92 -23.89 12.06
N LYS A 47 13.90 -22.75 11.38
CA LYS A 47 15.09 -22.06 10.87
C LYS A 47 15.02 -20.57 11.20
N GLU A 48 16.17 -19.90 11.15
CA GLU A 48 16.26 -18.45 11.32
C GLU A 48 16.26 -17.73 9.98
N LEU A 49 15.83 -16.47 10.00
CA LEU A 49 16.07 -15.55 8.89
C LEU A 49 17.56 -15.26 8.79
N THR A 50 18.06 -15.19 7.57
CA THR A 50 19.38 -14.65 7.28
C THR A 50 19.46 -13.17 7.68
N GLU A 51 20.67 -12.67 7.93
CA GLU A 51 20.86 -11.25 8.26
C GLU A 51 20.38 -10.32 7.13
N GLN A 52 20.50 -10.76 5.88
CA GLN A 52 19.99 -10.03 4.73
C GLN A 52 18.46 -9.94 4.73
N GLU A 53 17.76 -11.05 4.99
CA GLU A 53 16.29 -11.05 5.07
C GLU A 53 15.79 -10.19 6.25
N LYS A 54 16.48 -10.23 7.39
CA LYS A 54 16.16 -9.35 8.53
C LYS A 54 16.31 -7.88 8.16
N GLN A 55 17.39 -7.52 7.46
CA GLN A 55 17.62 -6.15 7.02
C GLN A 55 16.55 -5.68 6.03
N LEU A 56 16.18 -6.50 5.04
CA LEU A 56 15.10 -6.20 4.09
C LEU A 56 13.75 -6.02 4.80
N ASN A 57 13.42 -6.90 5.75
CA ASN A 57 12.20 -6.79 6.56
C ASN A 57 12.20 -5.53 7.43
N ARG A 58 13.37 -5.11 7.94
CA ARG A 58 13.54 -3.87 8.72
C ARG A 58 13.30 -2.63 7.87
N GLU A 59 13.88 -2.58 6.67
CA GLU A 59 13.66 -1.49 5.71
C GLU A 59 12.18 -1.35 5.35
N LYS A 60 11.54 -2.46 5.00
CA LYS A 60 10.10 -2.49 4.73
C LYS A 60 9.28 -2.00 5.93
N SER A 61 9.61 -2.44 7.13
CA SER A 61 8.92 -2.02 8.36
C SER A 61 9.09 -0.52 8.63
N SER A 62 10.26 0.05 8.33
CA SER A 62 10.49 1.49 8.42
C SER A 62 9.56 2.29 7.50
N VAL A 63 9.35 1.81 6.27
CA VAL A 63 8.37 2.42 5.33
C VAL A 63 6.95 2.32 5.89
N ARG A 64 6.54 1.14 6.38
CA ARG A 64 5.19 0.92 6.92
C ARG A 64 4.86 1.86 8.08
N VAL A 65 5.79 2.07 9.00
CA VAL A 65 5.60 2.97 10.15
C VAL A 65 5.30 4.42 9.70
N LYS A 66 5.90 4.89 8.61
CA LYS A 66 5.59 6.22 8.04
C LYS A 66 4.17 6.27 7.51
N CYS A 67 3.74 5.24 6.77
CA CYS A 67 2.36 5.13 6.28
C CYS A 67 1.35 5.08 7.44
N GLU A 68 1.61 4.28 8.47
CA GLU A 68 0.75 4.15 9.65
C GLU A 68 0.60 5.48 10.40
N HIS A 69 1.68 6.24 10.59
CA HIS A 69 1.61 7.57 11.20
C HIS A 69 0.72 8.54 10.42
N ASN A 70 0.82 8.55 9.10
CA ASN A 70 -0.02 9.40 8.24
C ASN A 70 -1.49 8.96 8.31
N ILE A 71 -1.77 7.66 8.22
CA ILE A 71 -3.12 7.10 8.36
C ILE A 71 -3.71 7.44 9.73
N LEU A 72 -2.92 7.32 10.79
CA LEU A 72 -3.34 7.69 12.14
C LEU A 72 -3.64 9.19 12.25
N GLY A 73 -2.81 10.05 11.65
CA GLY A 73 -3.07 11.49 11.54
C GLY A 73 -4.41 11.76 10.87
N PHE A 74 -4.60 11.22 9.67
CA PHE A 74 -5.85 11.29 8.90
C PHE A 74 -7.08 10.86 9.73
N LYS A 75 -6.97 9.76 10.47
CA LYS A 75 -8.03 9.28 11.36
C LYS A 75 -8.27 10.21 12.55
N ARG A 76 -7.22 10.74 13.20
CA ARG A 76 -7.33 11.68 14.33
C ARG A 76 -8.05 12.97 13.97
N TYR A 77 -7.86 13.47 12.75
CA TYR A 77 -8.59 14.63 12.23
C TYR A 77 -10.05 14.32 11.84
N ASN A 78 -10.53 13.09 12.05
CA ASN A 78 -11.82 12.60 11.58
C ASN A 78 -12.02 12.76 10.06
N ALA A 79 -10.96 12.96 9.28
CA ALA A 79 -11.08 13.22 7.84
C ALA A 79 -11.69 12.03 7.08
N ALA A 80 -11.56 10.81 7.61
CA ALA A 80 -12.17 9.60 7.06
C ALA A 80 -13.70 9.50 7.28
N LYS A 81 -14.22 10.17 8.32
CA LYS A 81 -15.58 9.92 8.85
C LYS A 81 -16.44 11.17 8.84
N ALA A 82 -15.86 12.33 9.11
CA ALA A 82 -16.59 13.58 9.21
C ALA A 82 -17.16 13.96 7.84
N LEU A 83 -18.38 14.48 7.84
CA LEU A 83 -18.92 15.14 6.66
C LEU A 83 -18.11 16.41 6.42
N TYR A 84 -17.51 16.51 5.23
CA TYR A 84 -16.94 17.75 4.76
C TYR A 84 -18.09 18.74 4.54
N ARG A 85 -18.01 19.93 5.15
CA ARG A 85 -19.08 20.95 5.10
C ARG A 85 -18.65 22.23 4.38
N ASN A 86 -17.38 22.32 4.00
CA ASN A 86 -16.79 23.52 3.44
C ASN A 86 -17.02 23.59 1.93
N HIS A 87 -18.28 23.71 1.51
CA HIS A 87 -18.69 23.75 0.09
C HIS A 87 -18.63 25.15 -0.52
N ILE A 88 -17.68 25.99 -0.09
CA ILE A 88 -17.55 27.35 -0.63
C ILE A 88 -17.22 27.24 -2.13
N LYS A 89 -18.04 27.88 -2.97
CA LYS A 89 -17.91 27.81 -4.42
C LYS A 89 -16.53 28.31 -4.85
N GLY A 90 -15.77 27.46 -5.55
CA GLY A 90 -14.44 27.78 -6.07
C GLY A 90 -13.30 27.65 -5.06
N LEU A 91 -13.54 27.01 -3.91
CA LEU A 91 -12.53 26.63 -2.93
C LEU A 91 -11.93 25.23 -3.19
N ASP A 92 -12.52 24.43 -4.09
CA ASP A 92 -11.90 23.18 -4.53
C ASP A 92 -10.46 23.46 -5.01
N ASP A 93 -9.56 22.55 -4.66
CA ASP A 93 -8.13 22.62 -4.97
C ASP A 93 -7.94 22.95 -6.47
N ARG A 94 -7.68 24.23 -6.75
CA ARG A 94 -7.23 24.69 -8.06
C ARG A 94 -5.75 24.39 -8.12
N LEU A 95 -5.42 23.19 -8.62
CA LEU A 95 -4.10 22.87 -9.13
C LEU A 95 -3.79 23.74 -10.36
#